data_AF-A0A7V0IWP0-F1
#
_entry.id   AF-A0A7V0IWP0-F1
#
_cell.length_a   1.000
_cell.length_b   1.000
_cell.length_c   1.000
_cell.angle_alpha   90.00
_cell.angle_beta   90.00
_cell.angle_gamma   90.00
#
_symmetry.space_group_name_H-M   'P 1'
#
loop_
_entity.id
_entity.type
_entity.pdbx_description
1 polymer ?
#
loop_
_entity_poly.entity_id
_entity_poly.type
_entity_poly.pdbx_seq_one_letter_code
_entity_poly.pdbx_strand_id
1 'polypeptide(L)'
;MFEAIILGIIQGLTEFIPVSSSAHLIIFPWFFNWQGIVNTLSFDVALHFGTLFALLIYFRKDWIELLKSLPQKDGMIWKIVIGTIPAAIAGV
;
A
#
# COMPACT_ATOMS: atom_id res chain seq x y z
N MET A 1 -6.42 20.97 -0.86
CA MET A 1 -6.27 20.45 0.54
C MET A 1 -7.44 19.54 0.88
N PHE A 2 -8.67 19.99 0.64
CA PHE A 2 -9.86 19.16 0.80
C PHE A 2 -9.83 17.89 -0.08
N GLU A 3 -9.41 18.02 -1.33
CA GLU A 3 -9.25 16.90 -2.28
C GLU A 3 -8.26 15.86 -1.76
N ALA A 4 -7.14 16.33 -1.19
CA ALA A 4 -6.10 15.45 -0.66
C ALA A 4 -6.58 14.66 0.58
N ILE A 5 -7.40 15.29 1.44
CA ILE A 5 -8.02 14.60 2.58
C ILE A 5 -8.99 13.52 2.10
N ILE A 6 -9.83 13.83 1.10
CA ILE A 6 -10.78 12.86 0.54
C ILE A 6 -10.05 11.68 -0.09
N LEU A 7 -9.07 11.94 -0.97
CA LEU A 7 -8.30 10.86 -1.60
C LEU A 7 -7.49 10.07 -0.58
N GLY A 8 -7.00 10.70 0.48
CA GLY A 8 -6.36 10.00 1.60
C GLY A 8 -7.31 9.06 2.34
N ILE A 9 -8.55 9.49 2.60
CA ILE A 9 -9.58 8.62 3.19
C ILE A 9 -9.93 7.47 2.24
N ILE A 10 -10.14 7.76 0.96
CA ILE A 10 -10.44 6.75 -0.06
C ILE A 10 -9.32 5.72 -0.14
N GLN A 11 -8.06 6.14 -0.25
CA GLN A 11 -6.91 5.25 -0.26
C GLN A 11 -6.87 4.41 1.02
N GLY A 12 -6.97 5.04 2.20
CA GLY A 12 -6.91 4.34 3.48
C GLY A 12 -8.00 3.29 3.64
N LEU A 13 -9.20 3.51 3.09
CA LEU A 13 -10.30 2.56 3.13
C LEU A 13 -10.18 1.47 2.06
N THR A 14 -9.74 1.82 0.85
CA THR A 14 -9.78 0.93 -0.31
C THR A 14 -8.52 0.09 -0.49
N GLU A 15 -7.39 0.49 0.08
CA GLU A 15 -6.12 -0.25 -0.06
C GLU A 15 -6.19 -1.65 0.56
N PHE A 16 -6.93 -1.80 1.65
CA PHE A 16 -7.04 -3.06 2.39
C PHE A 16 -8.22 -3.93 1.95
N ILE A 17 -9.06 -3.42 1.05
CA ILE A 17 -10.24 -4.12 0.52
C ILE A 17 -9.96 -4.47 -0.94
N PRO A 18 -10.30 -5.68 -1.43
CA PRO A 18 -10.03 -6.08 -2.82
C PRO A 18 -10.98 -5.40 -3.83
N VAL A 19 -10.92 -4.07 -3.92
CA VAL A 19 -11.77 -3.23 -4.79
C VAL A 19 -10.97 -2.35 -5.76
N SER A 20 -9.64 -2.53 -5.83
CA SER A 20 -8.69 -1.69 -6.59
C SER A 20 -8.67 -0.22 -6.14
N SER A 21 -7.77 0.09 -5.21
CA SER A 21 -7.55 1.46 -4.72
C SER A 21 -7.12 2.41 -5.85
N SER A 22 -6.23 1.98 -6.74
CA SER A 22 -5.76 2.78 -7.89
C SER A 22 -6.90 3.21 -8.82
N ALA A 23 -7.90 2.34 -9.05
CA ALA A 23 -9.06 2.71 -9.86
C ALA A 23 -9.85 3.86 -9.23
N HIS A 24 -10.02 3.85 -7.90
CA HIS A 24 -10.71 4.92 -7.18
C HIS A 24 -9.92 6.23 -7.22
N LEU A 25 -8.60 6.18 -7.08
CA LEU A 25 -7.72 7.36 -7.18
C LEU A 25 -7.71 7.99 -8.57
N ILE A 26 -7.99 7.23 -9.63
CA ILE A 26 -8.11 7.77 -10.99
C ILE A 26 -9.53 8.30 -11.26
N ILE A 27 -10.55 7.52 -10.91
CA ILE A 27 -11.95 7.83 -11.24
C ILE A 27 -12.46 9.04 -10.46
N PHE A 28 -12.11 9.19 -9.17
CA PHE A 28 -12.61 10.33 -8.37
C PHE A 28 -12.14 11.68 -8.92
N PRO A 29 -10.82 11.93 -9.09
CA PRO A 29 -10.33 13.18 -9.67
C PRO A 29 -10.87 13.42 -11.08
N TRP A 30 -11.00 12.36 -11.89
CA TRP A 30 -11.58 12.47 -13.23
C TRP A 30 -13.06 12.90 -13.18
N PHE A 31 -13.88 12.27 -12.33
CA PHE A 31 -15.31 12.56 -12.20
C PHE A 31 -15.59 13.99 -11.72
N PHE A 32 -14.79 14.48 -10.77
CA PHE A 32 -14.92 15.85 -10.24
C PHE A 32 -14.06 16.89 -10.99
N ASN A 33 -13.41 16.48 -12.08
CA ASN A 33 -12.49 17.30 -12.87
C ASN A 33 -11.41 18.00 -12.02
N TRP A 34 -10.90 17.30 -11.00
CA TRP A 34 -9.82 17.80 -10.14
C TRP A 34 -8.51 17.86 -10.91
N GLN A 35 -7.83 19.00 -10.78
CA GLN A 35 -6.58 19.31 -11.47
C GLN A 35 -5.46 19.55 -10.45
N GLY A 36 -4.21 19.52 -10.92
CA GLY A 36 -3.04 19.80 -10.10
C GLY A 36 -2.49 18.57 -9.38
N ILE A 37 -1.87 18.77 -8.22
CA ILE A 37 -1.01 17.76 -7.59
C ILE A 37 -1.74 16.47 -7.23
N VAL A 38 -3.04 16.53 -6.95
CA VAL A 38 -3.86 15.36 -6.56
C VAL A 38 -4.14 14.38 -7.71
N ASN A 39 -3.88 14.78 -8.95
CA ASN A 39 -4.00 13.95 -10.16
C ASN A 39 -2.62 13.64 -10.74
N THR A 40 -1.63 13.45 -9.87
CA THR A 40 -0.25 13.13 -10.28
C THR A 40 0.17 11.79 -9.69
N LEU A 41 0.99 11.05 -10.44
CA LEU A 41 1.57 9.79 -9.97
C LEU A 41 2.31 9.96 -8.64
N SER A 42 2.99 11.09 -8.44
CA SER A 42 3.72 11.38 -7.20
C SER A 42 2.79 11.46 -5.99
N PHE A 43 1.57 11.96 -6.17
CA PHE A 43 0.57 12.01 -5.10
C PHE A 43 0.00 10.63 -4.81
N ASP A 44 -0.29 9.83 -5.84
CA ASP A 44 -0.73 8.44 -5.66
C ASP A 44 0.33 7.62 -4.90
N VAL A 45 1.61 7.76 -5.27
CA VAL A 45 2.72 7.11 -4.57
C VAL A 45 2.81 7.58 -3.11
N ALA A 46 2.61 8.87 -2.84
CA ALA A 46 2.61 9.39 -1.47
C ALA A 46 1.44 8.80 -0.63
N LEU A 47 0.27 8.61 -1.23
CA LEU A 47 -0.87 7.96 -0.59
C LEU A 47 -0.61 6.48 -0.28
N HIS A 48 -0.04 5.71 -1.24
CA HIS A 48 0.37 4.32 -1.00
C HIS A 48 1.47 4.23 0.07
N PHE A 49 2.38 5.20 0.12
CA PHE A 49 3.38 5.26 1.17
C PHE A 49 2.74 5.51 2.55
N GLY A 50 1.68 6.32 2.61
CA GLY A 50 0.88 6.53 3.82
C GLY A 50 0.24 5.24 4.34
N THR A 51 -0.37 4.44 3.47
CA THR A 51 -0.96 3.15 3.85
C THR A 51 0.10 2.11 4.23
N LEU A 52 1.23 2.07 3.52
CA LEU A 52 2.39 1.27 3.91
C LEU A 52 2.87 1.64 5.32
N PHE A 53 3.00 2.92 5.61
CA PHE A 53 3.44 3.39 6.92
C PHE A 53 2.45 3.01 8.03
N ALA A 54 1.14 3.10 7.76
CA ALA A 54 0.11 2.63 8.67
C ALA A 54 0.25 1.13 8.98
N LEU A 55 0.53 0.29 7.96
CA LEU A 55 0.78 -1.14 8.15
C LEU A 55 2.04 -1.42 8.99
N LEU A 56 3.13 -0.68 8.75
CA LEU A 56 4.37 -0.83 9.52
C LEU A 56 4.15 -0.55 11.01
N ILE A 57 3.36 0.48 11.35
CA ILE A 57 3.04 0.84 12.73
C ILE A 57 2.06 -0.15 13.37
N TYR A 58 1.02 -0.53 12.63
CA TYR A 58 -0.03 -1.41 13.12
C TYR A 58 0.53 -2.81 13.43
N PHE A 59 1.25 -3.41 12.47
CA PHE A 59 1.86 -4.73 12.59
C PHE A 59 3.27 -4.71 13.22
N ARG A 60 3.64 -3.64 13.95
CA ARG A 60 4.99 -3.48 14.51
C ARG A 60 5.48 -4.67 15.34
N LYS A 61 4.57 -5.36 16.05
CA LYS A 61 4.89 -6.53 16.87
C LYS A 61 5.14 -7.74 16.00
N ASP A 62 4.28 -7.97 15.01
CA ASP A 62 4.39 -9.06 14.04
C ASP A 62 5.69 -8.94 13.25
N TRP A 63 6.10 -7.73 12.86
CA TRP A 63 7.40 -7.49 12.22
C TRP A 63 8.58 -7.93 13.11
N ILE A 64 8.54 -7.60 14.41
CA ILE A 64 9.58 -8.01 15.35
C ILE A 64 9.60 -9.53 15.51
N GLU A 65 8.44 -10.18 15.59
CA GLU A 65 8.33 -11.64 15.66
C GLU A 65 8.84 -12.31 14.38
N LEU A 66 8.51 -11.75 13.21
CA LEU A 66 9.01 -12.21 11.92
C LEU A 66 10.54 -12.17 11.87
N LEU A 67 11.14 -11.06 12.31
CA LEU A 67 12.59 -10.88 12.34
C LEU A 67 13.26 -11.84 13.34
N LYS A 68 12.65 -12.07 14.52
CA LYS A 68 13.16 -13.07 15.48
C LYS A 68 13.12 -14.48 14.91
N SER A 69 12.21 -14.77 13.99
CA SER A 69 12.10 -16.08 13.34
C SER A 69 13.13 -16.31 12.21
N LEU A 70 13.95 -15.31 11.86
CA LEU A 70 14.99 -15.41 10.81
C LEU A 70 15.91 -16.66 10.94
N PRO A 71 16.40 -17.04 12.13
CA PRO A 71 17.28 -18.20 12.26
C PRO A 71 16.57 -19.55 12.05
N GLN A 72 15.24 -19.58 12.09
CA GLN A 72 14.45 -20.80 11.91
C GLN A 72 14.28 -21.07 10.42
N LYS A 73 14.80 -22.21 9.94
CA LYS A 73 14.74 -22.57 8.50
C LYS A 73 13.31 -22.69 7.95
N ASP A 74 12.36 -23.11 8.78
CA ASP A 74 10.94 -23.24 8.40
C ASP A 74 10.08 -22.06 8.88
N GLY A 75 10.71 -20.97 9.31
CA GLY A 75 10.05 -19.77 9.81
C GLY A 75 9.15 -19.13 8.76
N MET A 76 8.08 -18.45 9.22
CA MET A 76 7.11 -17.76 8.36
C MET A 76 7.77 -16.77 7.40
N ILE A 77 8.88 -16.15 7.81
CA ILE A 77 9.65 -15.21 6.99
C ILE A 77 10.14 -15.82 5.67
N TRP A 78 10.60 -17.08 5.69
CA TRP A 78 11.07 -17.76 4.48
C TRP A 78 9.92 -18.08 3.53
N LYS A 79 8.75 -18.42 4.07
CA LYS A 79 7.54 -18.64 3.27
C LYS A 79 7.08 -17.36 2.60
N ILE A 80 7.15 -16.22 3.29
CA ILE A 80 6.84 -14.90 2.71
C ILE A 80 7.83 -14.58 1.60
N VAL A 81 9.14 -14.72 1.85
CA VAL A 81 10.19 -14.47 0.83
C VAL A 81 9.91 -15.30 -0.43
N ILE A 82 9.74 -16.61 -0.29
CA ILE A 82 9.45 -17.51 -1.42
C ILE A 82 8.16 -17.11 -2.14
N GLY A 83 7.10 -16.76 -1.39
CA GLY A 83 5.82 -16.32 -1.96
C GLY A 83 5.92 -15.01 -2.74
N THR A 84 6.86 -14.13 -2.39
CA THR A 84 7.06 -12.83 -3.09
C THR A 84 7.93 -12.92 -4.35
N ILE A 85 8.74 -13.97 -4.51
CA ILE A 85 9.66 -14.12 -5.65
C ILE A 85 8.94 -14.08 -7.02
N PRO A 86 7.84 -14.83 -7.25
CA PRO A 86 7.16 -14.79 -8.54
C PRO A 86 6.63 -13.40 -8.90
N ALA A 87 6.11 -12.67 -7.91
CA ALA A 87 5.62 -11.31 -8.11
C ALA A 87 6.78 -10.34 -8.42
N ALA A 88 7.92 -10.47 -7.75
CA ALA A 88 9.11 -9.67 -8.01
C ALA A 88 9.68 -9.93 -9.41
N ILE A 89 9.74 -11.19 -9.85
CA ILE A 89 10.21 -11.53 -11.21
C ILE A 89 9.23 -11.01 -12.27
N ALA A 90 7.93 -11.16 -12.07
CA ALA A 90 6.92 -10.69 -13.03
C ALA A 90 6.83 -9.15 -13.11
N GLY A 91 7.24 -8.45 -12.04
CA GLY A 91 7.17 -6.98 -11.95
C GLY A 91 8.40 -6.23 -12.49
N VAL A 92 9.50 -6.92 -12.78
CA VAL A 92 10.72 -6.37 -13.41
C VAL A 92 10.69 -6.65 -14.91
#